data_AF-A0A3C0T0G5-F1
#
_entry.id   AF-A0A3C0T0G5-F1
#
_cell.length_a   1.000
_cell.length_b   1.000
_cell.length_c   1.000
_cell.angle_alpha   90.00
_cell.angle_beta   90.00
_cell.angle_gamma   90.00
#
_symmetry.space_group_name_H-M   'P 1'
#
loop_
_entity.id
_entity.type
_entity.pdbx_description
1 polymer ?
#
loop_
_entity_poly.entity_id
_entity_poly.type
_entity_poly.pdbx_seq_one_letter_code
_entity_poly.pdbx_strand_id
1 'polypeptide(L)'
;MYSVKSSKLFNLMPFLLGFAAIAYVGSMLLGNTGMILEPDGLDRPDRILPVMLFKYAPFALASLVCAGGAAAAMSSANSQIHSMSAVYTVDFHQRFINKNMSQKSLVWVGRIAILVFALIAYFMSVFIPGLLVNVGLVALSGTAQVFVPTAGILFWKKSSPTGAIAGLLTGVVLLCLFTFTSMSVPFGLHSGLFCIIINTIVFLVVSAVSKPREAAIIAQQEEEKAIYNKAY
;
A
#
# COMPACT_ATOMS: atom_id res chain seq x y z
N MET A 1 7.48 5.30 13.74
CA MET A 1 7.43 6.70 13.28
C MET A 1 6.80 7.64 14.31
N TYR A 2 5.75 7.26 15.03
CA TYR A 2 5.12 8.12 16.07
C TYR A 2 5.77 8.09 17.46
N SER A 3 6.83 7.29 17.64
CA SER A 3 7.56 7.17 18.92
C SER A 3 8.80 8.08 19.00
N VAL A 4 8.88 9.14 18.19
CA VAL A 4 10.06 10.00 18.24
C VAL A 4 10.00 10.88 19.47
N LYS A 5 11.10 10.89 20.24
CA LYS A 5 11.30 11.73 21.42
C LYS A 5 11.30 13.25 21.15
N SER A 6 11.32 13.71 19.89
CA SER A 6 11.42 15.14 19.53
C SER A 6 10.44 15.56 18.44
N SER A 7 9.70 16.64 18.70
CA SER A 7 8.75 17.27 17.77
C SER A 7 9.40 17.79 16.48
N LYS A 8 10.65 18.29 16.55
CA LYS A 8 11.40 18.72 15.37
C LYS A 8 11.63 17.58 14.39
N LEU A 9 11.96 16.39 14.89
CA LEU A 9 12.15 15.23 14.03
C LEU A 9 10.81 14.82 13.39
N PHE A 10 9.72 14.86 14.16
CA PHE A 10 8.38 14.55 13.64
C PHE A 10 8.01 15.43 12.44
N ASN A 11 8.24 16.74 12.53
CA ASN A 11 7.99 17.68 11.42
C ASN A 11 8.96 17.51 10.23
N LEU A 12 10.15 16.94 10.46
CA LEU A 12 11.13 16.66 9.41
C LEU A 12 10.81 15.37 8.62
N MET A 13 10.01 14.47 9.18
CA MET A 13 9.73 13.15 8.58
C MET A 13 9.04 13.22 7.21
N PRO A 14 8.03 14.06 6.96
CA PRO A 14 7.44 14.21 5.63
C PRO A 14 8.47 14.65 4.59
N PHE A 15 9.40 15.52 4.96
CA PHE A 15 10.48 15.96 4.08
C PHE A 15 11.46 14.81 3.76
N LEU A 16 11.85 14.02 4.76
CA LEU A 16 12.71 12.84 4.56
C LEU A 16 12.04 11.77 3.68
N LEU A 17 10.74 11.55 3.84
CA LEU A 17 9.95 10.70 2.96
C LEU A 17 9.96 11.21 1.51
N GLY A 18 9.85 12.53 1.31
CA GLY A 18 10.02 13.16 0.00
C GLY A 18 11.41 12.92 -0.60
N PHE A 19 12.47 13.00 0.21
CA PHE A 19 13.83 12.74 -0.25
C PHE A 19 14.03 11.28 -0.69
N ALA A 20 13.35 10.33 -0.03
CA ALA A 20 13.39 8.92 -0.45
C ALA A 20 12.84 8.70 -1.87
N ALA A 21 11.97 9.60 -2.38
CA ALA A 21 11.47 9.52 -3.75
C ALA A 21 12.56 9.74 -4.81
N ILE A 22 13.67 10.40 -4.47
CA ILE A 22 14.83 10.58 -5.37
C ILE A 22 15.41 9.22 -5.77
N ALA A 23 15.29 8.20 -4.92
CA ALA A 23 15.76 6.85 -5.24
C ALA A 23 15.09 6.27 -6.50
N TYR A 24 13.88 6.70 -6.86
CA TYR A 24 13.19 6.24 -8.06
C TYR A 24 13.82 6.76 -9.37
N VAL A 25 14.57 7.85 -9.32
CA VAL A 25 15.23 8.42 -10.51
C VAL A 25 16.21 7.41 -11.11
N GLY A 26 16.94 6.67 -10.27
CA GLY A 26 17.88 5.64 -10.73
C GLY A 26 17.18 4.53 -11.54
N SER A 27 16.02 4.06 -11.07
CA SER A 27 15.23 3.05 -11.77
C SER A 27 14.68 3.56 -13.11
N MET A 28 14.26 4.83 -13.18
CA MET A 28 13.77 5.43 -14.43
C MET A 28 14.88 5.57 -15.48
N LEU A 29 16.05 6.08 -15.07
CA LEU A 29 17.21 6.23 -15.95
C LEU A 29 17.68 4.88 -16.49
N LEU A 30 17.72 3.87 -15.63
CA LEU A 30 18.06 2.51 -16.02
C LEU A 30 17.09 1.93 -17.05
N GLY A 31 15.79 2.09 -16.84
CA GLY A 31 14.78 1.62 -17.81
C GLY A 31 14.92 2.29 -19.17
N ASN A 32 15.10 3.62 -19.20
CA ASN A 32 15.33 4.38 -20.43
C ASN A 32 16.63 3.99 -21.13
N THR A 33 17.71 3.77 -20.37
CA THR A 33 19.00 3.33 -20.93
C THR A 33 18.88 1.92 -21.49
N GLY A 34 18.11 1.05 -20.83
CA GLY A 34 17.78 -0.29 -21.29
C GLY A 34 17.11 -0.30 -22.68
N MET A 35 16.18 0.62 -22.93
CA MET A 35 15.53 0.75 -24.25
C MET A 35 16.50 1.11 -25.38
N ILE A 36 17.60 1.82 -25.07
CA ILE A 36 18.60 2.23 -26.06
C ILE A 36 19.65 1.13 -26.28
N LEU A 37 20.11 0.51 -25.19
CA LEU A 37 21.19 -0.49 -25.23
C LEU A 37 20.70 -1.91 -25.54
N GLU A 38 19.42 -2.20 -25.33
CA GLU A 38 18.77 -3.47 -25.67
C GLU A 38 17.61 -3.22 -26.64
N PRO A 39 17.89 -2.84 -27.91
CA PRO A 39 16.87 -2.39 -28.87
C PRO A 39 15.90 -3.51 -29.28
N ASP A 40 16.33 -4.78 -29.22
CA ASP A 40 15.48 -5.95 -29.48
C ASP A 40 14.53 -6.26 -28.30
N GLY A 41 14.67 -5.56 -27.18
CA GLY A 41 13.90 -5.77 -25.96
C GLY A 41 14.32 -7.02 -25.17
N LEU A 42 13.64 -7.25 -24.04
CA LEU A 42 13.83 -8.43 -23.20
C LEU A 42 12.53 -9.23 -23.13
N ASP A 43 12.64 -10.57 -23.09
CA ASP A 43 11.49 -11.47 -22.84
C ASP A 43 10.69 -11.09 -21.59
N ARG A 44 11.40 -10.56 -20.58
CA ARG A 44 10.82 -10.07 -19.33
C ARG A 44 11.42 -8.70 -19.00
N PRO A 45 10.66 -7.61 -19.15
CA PRO A 45 11.13 -6.25 -18.86
C PRO A 45 11.69 -6.08 -17.44
N ASP A 46 11.13 -6.81 -16.45
CA ASP A 46 11.57 -6.78 -15.05
C ASP A 46 13.03 -7.24 -14.84
N ARG A 47 13.65 -7.89 -15.84
CA ARG A 47 15.05 -8.34 -15.80
C ARG A 47 16.04 -7.28 -16.29
N ILE A 48 15.58 -6.08 -16.65
CA ILE A 48 16.48 -5.07 -17.22
C ILE A 48 17.61 -4.68 -16.27
N LEU A 49 17.35 -4.57 -14.97
CA LEU A 49 18.36 -4.23 -13.97
C LEU A 49 19.53 -5.23 -13.94
N PRO A 50 19.32 -6.54 -13.69
CA PRO A 50 20.43 -7.47 -13.67
C PRO A 50 21.12 -7.60 -15.03
N VAL A 51 20.38 -7.55 -16.15
CA VAL A 51 20.98 -7.62 -17.50
C VAL A 51 21.96 -6.47 -17.72
N MET A 52 21.55 -5.24 -17.41
CA MET A 52 22.39 -4.06 -17.59
C MET A 52 23.61 -4.08 -16.65
N LEU A 53 23.44 -4.50 -15.40
CA LEU A 53 24.54 -4.60 -14.46
C LEU A 53 25.61 -5.61 -14.89
N PHE A 54 25.22 -6.82 -15.29
CA PHE A 54 26.18 -7.85 -15.67
C PHE A 54 26.84 -7.60 -17.04
N LYS A 55 26.21 -6.83 -17.93
CA LYS A 55 26.80 -6.43 -19.22
C LYS A 55 27.76 -5.24 -19.09
N TYR A 56 27.44 -4.25 -18.26
CA TYR A 56 28.10 -2.94 -18.29
C TYR A 56 28.83 -2.55 -17.00
N ALA A 57 28.66 -3.28 -15.89
CA ALA A 57 29.34 -3.01 -14.63
C ALA A 57 30.35 -4.12 -14.26
N PRO A 58 31.37 -3.82 -13.43
CA PRO A 58 32.26 -4.84 -12.90
C PRO A 58 31.49 -5.93 -12.16
N PHE A 59 31.87 -7.19 -12.36
CA PHE A 59 31.17 -8.36 -11.81
C PHE A 59 30.92 -8.27 -10.30
N ALA A 60 31.92 -7.80 -9.53
CA ALA A 60 31.79 -7.64 -8.08
C ALA A 60 30.72 -6.61 -7.71
N LEU A 61 30.65 -5.48 -8.44
CA LEU A 61 29.65 -4.44 -8.21
C LEU A 61 28.25 -4.92 -8.62
N ALA A 62 28.12 -5.56 -9.78
CA ALA A 62 26.87 -6.14 -10.25
C ALA A 62 26.29 -7.14 -9.24
N SER A 63 27.14 -8.02 -8.70
CA SER A 63 26.77 -9.01 -7.69
C SER A 63 26.32 -8.36 -6.39
N LEU A 64 27.06 -7.35 -5.92
CA LEU A 64 26.73 -6.60 -4.70
C LEU A 64 25.38 -5.89 -4.82
N VAL A 65 25.12 -5.22 -5.93
CA VAL A 65 23.86 -4.50 -6.17
C VAL A 65 22.69 -5.47 -6.28
N CYS A 66 22.84 -6.59 -7.00
CA CYS A 66 21.82 -7.63 -7.08
C CYS A 66 21.51 -8.24 -5.69
N ALA A 67 22.54 -8.52 -4.89
CA ALA A 67 22.38 -9.00 -3.52
C ALA A 67 21.65 -7.98 -2.63
N GLY A 68 22.00 -6.69 -2.74
CA GLY A 68 21.32 -5.61 -2.04
C GLY A 68 19.85 -5.47 -2.44
N GLY A 69 19.54 -5.57 -3.74
CA GLY A 69 18.17 -5.57 -4.25
C GLY A 69 17.34 -6.74 -3.72
N ALA A 70 17.91 -7.94 -3.69
CA ALA A 70 17.28 -9.11 -3.09
C ALA A 70 17.03 -8.93 -1.57
N ALA A 71 18.02 -8.42 -0.84
CA ALA A 71 17.90 -8.12 0.59
C ALA A 71 16.79 -7.08 0.87
N ALA A 72 16.72 -6.02 0.06
CA ALA A 72 15.67 -5.00 0.17
C ALA A 72 14.28 -5.59 -0.08
N ALA A 73 14.11 -6.43 -1.11
CA ALA A 73 12.86 -7.12 -1.39
C ALA A 73 12.44 -8.05 -0.24
N MET A 74 13.38 -8.80 0.35
CA MET A 74 13.10 -9.67 1.50
C MET A 74 12.67 -8.86 2.74
N SER A 75 13.29 -7.71 3.01
CA SER A 75 12.91 -6.85 4.14
C SER A 75 11.47 -6.32 4.02
N SER A 76 11.06 -6.00 2.79
CA SER A 76 9.71 -5.53 2.48
C SER A 76 8.71 -6.68 2.60
N ALA A 77 8.99 -7.82 1.96
CA ALA A 77 8.13 -9.01 2.01
C ALA A 77 7.91 -9.49 3.46
N ASN A 78 8.97 -9.55 4.27
CA ASN A 78 8.88 -9.93 5.67
C ASN A 78 7.97 -8.98 6.46
N SER A 79 8.11 -7.67 6.27
CA SER A 79 7.28 -6.68 6.95
C SER A 79 5.81 -6.80 6.54
N GLN A 80 5.52 -6.98 5.25
CA GLN A 80 4.15 -7.11 4.75
C GLN A 80 3.47 -8.39 5.25
N ILE A 81 4.14 -9.55 5.16
CA ILE A 81 3.59 -10.83 5.64
C ILE A 81 3.36 -10.76 7.16
N HIS A 82 4.28 -10.15 7.90
CA HIS A 82 4.13 -9.95 9.34
C HIS A 82 2.92 -9.06 9.67
N SER A 83 2.75 -7.94 8.96
CA SER A 83 1.59 -7.07 9.12
C SER A 83 0.27 -7.78 8.79
N MET A 84 0.20 -8.57 7.71
CA MET A 84 -0.98 -9.38 7.38
C MET A 84 -1.30 -10.41 8.47
N SER A 85 -0.29 -11.04 9.05
CA SER A 85 -0.46 -11.96 10.18
C SER A 85 -1.00 -11.26 11.43
N ALA A 86 -0.51 -10.05 11.73
CA ALA A 86 -1.02 -9.26 12.85
C ALA A 86 -2.51 -8.89 12.66
N VAL A 87 -2.88 -8.41 11.47
CA VAL A 87 -4.28 -8.12 11.12
C VAL A 87 -5.14 -9.37 11.25
N TYR A 88 -4.69 -10.51 10.70
CA TYR A 88 -5.45 -11.76 10.81
C TYR A 88 -5.59 -12.22 12.26
N THR A 89 -4.54 -12.15 13.08
CA THR A 89 -4.59 -12.63 14.47
C THR A 89 -5.42 -11.74 15.38
N VAL A 90 -5.17 -10.43 15.38
CA VAL A 90 -5.80 -9.49 16.30
C VAL A 90 -7.18 -9.09 15.82
N ASP A 91 -7.30 -8.64 14.56
CA ASP A 91 -8.53 -8.04 14.06
C ASP A 91 -9.57 -9.09 13.65
N PHE A 92 -9.13 -10.27 13.21
CA PHE A 92 -10.01 -11.33 12.76
C PHE A 92 -10.13 -12.50 13.75
N HIS A 93 -9.03 -13.21 14.02
CA HIS A 93 -9.03 -14.45 14.77
C HIS A 93 -9.46 -14.22 16.23
N GLN A 94 -8.84 -13.27 16.92
CA GLN A 94 -9.22 -12.94 18.28
C GLN A 94 -10.65 -12.37 18.32
N ARG A 95 -11.01 -11.46 17.42
CA ARG A 95 -12.32 -10.80 17.47
C ARG A 95 -13.50 -11.72 17.15
N PHE A 96 -13.37 -12.62 16.17
CA PHE A 96 -14.49 -13.40 15.63
C PHE A 96 -14.40 -14.90 15.90
N ILE A 97 -13.21 -15.48 16.06
CA ILE A 97 -13.04 -16.94 16.25
C ILE A 97 -12.89 -17.28 17.74
N ASN A 98 -11.94 -16.65 18.44
CA ASN A 98 -11.70 -16.93 19.85
C ASN A 98 -11.28 -15.67 20.63
N LYS A 99 -12.28 -15.02 21.22
CA LYS A 99 -12.13 -13.76 21.98
C LYS A 99 -11.24 -13.86 23.21
N ASN A 100 -11.19 -15.03 23.83
CA ASN A 100 -10.49 -15.24 25.10
C ASN A 100 -9.17 -16.00 24.92
N MET A 101 -8.61 -16.01 23.71
CA MET A 101 -7.35 -16.69 23.44
C MET A 101 -6.17 -16.04 24.19
N SER A 102 -5.31 -16.88 24.78
CA SER A 102 -4.09 -16.39 25.46
C SER A 102 -3.10 -15.75 24.47
N GLN A 103 -2.30 -14.79 24.93
CA GLN A 103 -1.28 -14.15 24.10
C GLN A 103 -0.27 -15.16 23.50
N LYS A 104 0.13 -16.18 24.28
CA LYS A 104 1.03 -17.24 23.79
C LYS A 104 0.41 -18.03 22.63
N SER A 105 -0.87 -18.36 22.73
CA SER A 105 -1.61 -19.05 21.67
C SER A 105 -1.78 -18.16 20.44
N LEU A 106 -2.05 -16.87 20.64
CA LEU A 106 -2.22 -15.90 19.55
C LEU A 106 -0.94 -15.75 18.71
N VAL A 107 0.24 -15.74 19.35
CA VAL A 107 1.54 -15.74 18.66
C VAL A 107 1.72 -16.99 17.80
N TRP A 108 1.31 -18.17 18.29
CA TRP A 108 1.37 -19.40 17.49
C TRP A 108 0.44 -19.37 16.28
N VAL A 109 -0.79 -18.86 16.44
CA VAL A 109 -1.70 -18.63 15.31
C VAL A 109 -1.06 -17.67 14.29
N GLY A 110 -0.40 -16.62 14.76
CA GLY A 110 0.31 -15.67 13.90
C GLY A 110 1.45 -16.31 13.10
N ARG A 111 2.25 -17.18 13.73
CA ARG A 111 3.31 -17.94 13.04
C ARG A 111 2.75 -18.84 11.94
N ILE A 112 1.63 -19.51 12.21
CA ILE A 112 0.95 -20.33 11.19
C ILE A 112 0.42 -19.44 10.06
N ALA A 113 -0.20 -18.30 10.39
CA ALA A 113 -0.69 -17.36 9.38
C ALA A 113 0.43 -16.83 8.48
N ILE A 114 1.61 -16.53 9.03
CA ILE A 114 2.81 -16.16 8.26
C ILE A 114 3.15 -17.24 7.23
N LEU A 115 3.22 -18.51 7.66
CA LEU A 115 3.53 -19.63 6.77
C LEU A 115 2.48 -19.78 5.66
N VAL A 116 1.20 -19.68 6.01
CA VAL A 116 0.09 -19.79 5.05
C VAL A 116 0.14 -18.67 4.02
N PHE A 117 0.29 -17.41 4.43
CA PHE A 117 0.39 -16.29 3.51
C PHE A 117 1.65 -16.36 2.63
N ALA A 118 2.78 -16.79 3.20
CA ALA A 118 4.01 -16.98 2.45
C ALA A 118 3.85 -18.06 1.36
N LEU A 119 3.20 -19.18 1.67
CA LEU A 119 2.93 -20.25 0.70
C LEU A 119 1.99 -19.77 -0.41
N ILE A 120 0.91 -19.06 -0.07
CA ILE A 120 -0.02 -18.50 -1.06
C ILE A 120 0.74 -17.54 -2.01
N ALA A 121 1.54 -16.63 -1.45
CA ALA A 121 2.32 -15.68 -2.23
C ALA A 121 3.35 -16.41 -3.13
N TYR A 122 4.02 -17.44 -2.62
CA TYR A 122 4.96 -18.26 -3.38
C TYR A 122 4.28 -18.95 -4.58
N PHE A 123 3.16 -19.63 -4.34
CA PHE A 123 2.45 -20.33 -5.42
C PHE A 123 1.89 -19.35 -6.47
N MET A 124 1.33 -18.21 -6.05
CA MET A 124 0.89 -17.17 -6.98
C MET A 124 2.05 -16.63 -7.83
N SER A 125 3.22 -16.46 -7.23
CA SER A 125 4.44 -16.00 -7.93
C SER A 125 4.94 -17.01 -8.97
N VAL A 126 4.85 -18.31 -8.69
CA VAL A 126 5.31 -19.37 -9.60
C VAL A 126 4.35 -19.58 -10.77
N PHE A 127 3.04 -19.60 -10.53
CA PHE A 127 2.06 -20.06 -11.52
C PHE A 127 1.46 -18.96 -12.40
N ILE A 128 1.57 -17.68 -12.03
CA ILE A 128 0.89 -16.59 -12.74
C ILE A 128 1.92 -15.60 -13.28
N PRO A 129 2.48 -15.84 -14.49
CA PRO A 129 3.46 -14.94 -15.09
C PRO A 129 2.85 -13.56 -15.39
N GLY A 130 3.59 -12.49 -15.14
CA GLY A 130 3.12 -11.11 -15.34
C GLY A 130 2.22 -10.56 -14.22
N LEU A 131 1.82 -11.40 -13.26
CA LEU A 131 0.97 -10.99 -12.13
C LEU A 131 1.62 -9.94 -11.23
N LEU A 132 2.95 -9.96 -11.11
CA LEU A 132 3.68 -9.14 -10.15
C LEU A 132 3.42 -7.64 -10.35
N VAL A 133 3.46 -7.17 -11.60
CA VAL A 133 3.24 -5.76 -11.94
C VAL A 133 1.79 -5.37 -11.65
N ASN A 134 0.83 -6.15 -12.13
CA ASN A 134 -0.60 -5.86 -11.96
C ASN A 134 -1.03 -5.91 -10.49
N VAL A 135 -0.56 -6.90 -9.72
CA VAL A 135 -0.84 -7.00 -8.29
C VAL A 135 -0.14 -5.88 -7.52
N GLY A 136 1.08 -5.50 -7.90
CA GLY A 136 1.77 -4.35 -7.31
C GLY A 136 1.00 -3.05 -7.53
N LEU A 137 0.50 -2.82 -8.75
CA LEU A 137 -0.34 -1.67 -9.09
C LEU A 137 -1.62 -1.64 -8.28
N VAL A 138 -2.33 -2.77 -8.18
CA VAL A 138 -3.55 -2.89 -7.36
C VAL A 138 -3.25 -2.72 -5.88
N ALA A 139 -2.14 -3.25 -5.36
CA ALA A 139 -1.77 -3.13 -3.95
C ALA A 139 -1.48 -1.67 -3.57
N LEU A 140 -0.65 -0.97 -4.36
CA LEU A 140 -0.31 0.44 -4.12
C LEU A 140 -1.53 1.36 -4.33
N SER A 141 -2.19 1.23 -5.49
CA SER A 141 -3.35 2.06 -5.83
C SER A 141 -4.56 1.76 -4.95
N GLY A 142 -4.72 0.51 -4.52
CA GLY A 142 -5.77 0.05 -3.62
C GLY A 142 -5.54 0.56 -2.20
N THR A 143 -4.30 0.57 -1.72
CA THR A 143 -3.95 1.18 -0.43
C THR A 143 -4.24 2.69 -0.45
N ALA A 144 -3.96 3.37 -1.57
CA ALA A 144 -4.32 4.77 -1.75
C ALA A 144 -5.83 5.02 -1.64
N GLN A 145 -6.70 4.05 -1.97
CA GLN A 145 -8.16 4.21 -1.83
C GLN A 145 -8.61 4.40 -0.38
N VAL A 146 -7.86 3.88 0.60
CA VAL A 146 -8.16 4.04 2.03
C VAL A 146 -7.99 5.50 2.47
N PHE A 147 -7.21 6.29 1.74
CA PHE A 147 -7.03 7.72 2.02
C PHE A 147 -8.37 8.48 2.06
N VAL A 148 -9.32 8.17 1.18
CA VAL A 148 -10.60 8.87 1.08
C VAL A 148 -11.40 8.79 2.39
N PRO A 149 -11.75 7.60 2.92
CA PRO A 149 -12.47 7.51 4.19
C PRO A 149 -11.65 8.03 5.38
N THR A 150 -10.32 7.90 5.37
CA THR A 150 -9.45 8.43 6.43
C THR A 150 -9.39 9.96 6.43
N ALA A 151 -9.27 10.60 5.27
CA ALA A 151 -9.36 12.05 5.16
C ALA A 151 -10.77 12.53 5.52
N GLY A 152 -11.79 11.79 5.08
CA GLY A 152 -13.18 12.05 5.40
C GLY A 152 -13.45 12.10 6.91
N ILE A 153 -12.95 11.14 7.69
CA ILE A 153 -13.16 11.12 9.15
C ILE A 153 -12.41 12.24 9.88
N LEU A 154 -11.31 12.75 9.34
CA LEU A 154 -10.49 13.80 9.98
C LEU A 154 -10.98 15.22 9.65
N PHE A 155 -11.37 15.44 8.39
CA PHE A 155 -11.62 16.78 7.86
C PHE A 155 -13.11 17.06 7.57
N TRP A 156 -13.96 16.04 7.47
CA TRP A 156 -15.35 16.23 7.08
C TRP A 156 -16.36 15.81 8.14
N LYS A 157 -17.09 16.79 8.69
CA LYS A 157 -18.05 16.56 9.79
C LYS A 157 -19.21 15.63 9.41
N LYS A 158 -19.60 15.59 8.13
CA LYS A 158 -20.69 14.75 7.60
C LYS A 158 -20.24 13.34 7.17
N SER A 159 -19.01 12.95 7.47
CA SER A 159 -18.52 11.60 7.18
C SER A 159 -19.42 10.53 7.81
N SER A 160 -19.76 9.50 7.04
CA SER A 160 -20.57 8.36 7.49
C SER A 160 -19.85 7.02 7.26
N PRO A 161 -20.04 6.00 8.13
CA PRO A 161 -19.48 4.68 7.93
C PRO A 161 -19.96 4.01 6.62
N THR A 162 -21.22 4.23 6.25
CA THR A 162 -21.81 3.70 5.01
C THR A 162 -21.17 4.32 3.77
N GLY A 163 -20.89 5.62 3.78
CA GLY A 163 -20.21 6.30 2.68
C GLY A 163 -18.75 5.88 2.57
N ALA A 164 -18.07 5.70 3.71
CA ALA A 164 -16.71 5.18 3.76
C ALA A 164 -16.60 3.79 3.11
N ILE A 165 -17.49 2.86 3.47
CA ILE A 165 -17.52 1.51 2.90
C ILE A 165 -17.90 1.55 1.42
N ALA A 166 -18.96 2.29 1.05
CA ALA A 166 -19.41 2.38 -0.33
C ALA A 166 -18.33 2.96 -1.25
N GLY A 167 -17.73 4.09 -0.89
CA GLY A 167 -16.67 4.72 -1.68
C GLY A 167 -15.45 3.81 -1.84
N LEU A 168 -14.99 3.22 -0.73
CA LEU A 168 -13.84 2.31 -0.74
C LEU A 168 -14.09 1.08 -1.62
N LEU A 169 -15.23 0.41 -1.45
CA LEU A 169 -15.59 -0.75 -2.26
C LEU A 169 -15.71 -0.39 -3.74
N THR A 170 -16.39 0.70 -4.09
CA THR A 170 -16.49 1.14 -5.48
C THR A 170 -15.14 1.44 -6.09
N GLY A 171 -14.26 2.15 -5.37
CA GLY A 171 -12.91 2.46 -5.83
C GLY A 171 -12.05 1.22 -6.06
N VAL A 172 -12.05 0.28 -5.12
CA VAL A 172 -11.26 -0.96 -5.22
C VAL A 172 -11.81 -1.89 -6.31
N VAL A 173 -13.13 -2.03 -6.43
CA VAL A 173 -13.75 -2.86 -7.48
C VAL A 173 -13.44 -2.30 -8.87
N LEU A 174 -13.58 -1.00 -9.07
CA LEU A 174 -13.24 -0.36 -10.35
C LEU A 174 -11.75 -0.50 -10.66
N LEU A 175 -10.87 -0.35 -9.66
CA LEU A 175 -9.44 -0.53 -9.84
C LEU A 175 -9.10 -1.95 -10.31
N CYS A 176 -9.71 -2.96 -9.69
CA CYS A 176 -9.55 -4.35 -10.10
C CYS A 176 -10.08 -4.58 -11.52
N LEU A 177 -11.24 -4.01 -11.86
CA LEU A 177 -11.80 -4.11 -13.21
C LEU A 177 -10.85 -3.51 -14.24
N PHE A 178 -10.38 -2.28 -14.06
CA PHE A 178 -9.45 -1.65 -15.01
C PHE A 178 -8.08 -2.35 -15.09
N THR A 179 -7.63 -3.01 -14.02
CA THR A 179 -6.30 -3.65 -14.03
C THR A 179 -6.34 -5.06 -14.62
N PHE A 180 -7.42 -5.81 -14.39
CA PHE A 180 -7.53 -7.21 -14.83
C PHE A 180 -8.37 -7.39 -16.10
N THR A 181 -9.01 -6.35 -16.62
CA THR A 181 -9.75 -6.38 -17.89
C THR A 181 -9.12 -5.43 -18.90
N SER A 182 -9.37 -5.65 -20.19
CA SER A 182 -8.88 -4.79 -21.28
C SER A 182 -9.62 -3.44 -21.40
N MET A 183 -10.29 -3.00 -20.34
CA MET A 183 -11.02 -1.75 -20.32
C MET A 183 -10.05 -0.57 -20.20
N SER A 184 -10.12 0.37 -21.12
CA SER A 184 -9.32 1.59 -21.04
C SER A 184 -9.88 2.53 -19.98
N VAL A 185 -8.99 3.14 -19.22
CA VAL A 185 -9.35 4.20 -18.28
C VAL A 185 -9.71 5.45 -19.09
N PRO A 186 -10.87 6.09 -18.82
CA PRO A 186 -11.22 7.34 -19.49
C PRO A 186 -10.16 8.42 -19.29
N PHE A 187 -10.04 9.34 -20.26
CA PHE A 187 -9.17 10.53 -20.19
C PHE A 187 -7.65 10.25 -20.13
N GLY A 188 -7.20 9.02 -20.40
CA GLY A 188 -5.77 8.68 -20.38
C GLY A 188 -5.13 8.73 -18.99
N LEU A 189 -5.94 8.74 -17.93
CA LEU A 189 -5.47 8.76 -16.55
C LEU A 189 -4.98 7.38 -16.11
N HIS A 190 -4.06 7.36 -15.14
CA HIS A 190 -3.70 6.13 -14.45
C HIS A 190 -4.91 5.58 -13.68
N SER A 191 -5.15 4.27 -13.74
CA SER A 191 -6.33 3.60 -13.15
C SER A 191 -6.50 3.92 -11.66
N GLY A 192 -5.40 3.93 -10.89
CA GLY A 192 -5.43 4.28 -9.46
C GLY A 192 -5.96 5.68 -9.18
N LEU A 193 -5.55 6.67 -9.99
CA LEU A 193 -5.98 8.06 -9.84
C LEU A 193 -7.45 8.23 -10.25
N PHE A 194 -7.86 7.62 -11.36
CA PHE A 194 -9.26 7.68 -11.75
C PHE A 194 -10.18 7.05 -10.68
N CYS A 195 -9.80 5.90 -10.15
CA CYS A 195 -10.59 5.21 -9.13
C CYS A 195 -10.68 5.98 -7.80
N ILE A 196 -9.63 6.72 -7.41
CA ILE A 196 -9.68 7.54 -6.19
C ILE A 196 -10.65 8.71 -6.32
N ILE A 197 -10.79 9.28 -7.52
CA ILE A 197 -11.77 10.33 -7.81
C ILE A 197 -13.18 9.76 -7.66
N ILE A 198 -13.44 8.59 -8.26
CA ILE A 198 -14.75 7.94 -8.16
C ILE A 198 -15.07 7.56 -6.71
N ASN A 199 -14.11 6.98 -5.98
CA ASN A 199 -14.23 6.69 -4.55
C ASN A 199 -14.63 7.96 -3.77
N THR A 200 -13.95 9.08 -4.02
CA THR A 200 -14.25 10.37 -3.39
C THR A 200 -15.67 10.84 -3.71
N ILE A 201 -16.11 10.77 -4.97
CA ILE A 201 -17.46 11.17 -5.36
C ILE A 201 -18.50 10.29 -4.65
N VAL A 202 -18.34 8.97 -4.68
CA VAL A 202 -19.27 8.03 -4.03
C VAL A 202 -19.29 8.25 -2.52
N PHE A 203 -18.12 8.41 -1.90
CA PHE A 203 -18.01 8.74 -0.49
C PHE A 203 -18.79 10.02 -0.13
N LEU A 204 -18.59 11.10 -0.89
CA LEU A 204 -19.28 12.37 -0.65
C LEU A 204 -20.80 12.26 -0.84
N VAL A 205 -21.25 11.63 -1.92
CA VAL A 205 -22.69 11.49 -2.21
C VAL A 205 -23.36 10.61 -1.16
N VAL A 206 -22.81 9.42 -0.88
CA VAL A 206 -23.41 8.48 0.07
C VAL A 206 -23.38 9.02 1.49
N SER A 207 -22.30 9.68 1.91
CA SER A 207 -22.25 10.31 3.24
C SER A 207 -23.18 11.51 3.39
N ALA A 208 -23.49 12.24 2.31
CA ALA A 208 -24.45 13.33 2.37
C ALA A 208 -25.90 12.86 2.62
N VAL A 209 -26.27 11.67 2.12
CA VAL A 209 -27.62 11.09 2.28
C VAL A 209 -27.73 10.09 3.44
N SER A 210 -26.60 9.58 3.94
CA SER A 210 -26.58 8.61 5.03
C SER A 210 -26.67 9.26 6.41
N LYS A 211 -26.99 8.45 7.42
CA LYS A 211 -26.89 8.88 8.82
C LYS A 211 -25.44 9.29 9.12
N PRO A 212 -25.22 10.49 9.69
CA PRO A 212 -23.89 10.90 10.11
C PRO A 212 -23.36 9.97 11.20
N ARG A 213 -22.03 9.93 11.34
CA ARG A 213 -21.35 9.17 12.42
C ARG A 213 -21.87 9.58 13.81
N GLU A 214 -21.73 8.67 14.77
CA GLU A 214 -22.19 8.87 16.15
C GLU A 214 -21.66 10.18 16.76
N ALA A 215 -22.55 10.89 17.46
CA ALA A 215 -22.23 12.18 18.09
C ALA A 215 -21.09 12.09 19.10
N ALA A 216 -20.95 10.95 19.79
CA ALA A 216 -19.84 10.69 20.71
C ALA A 216 -18.47 10.75 20.02
N ILE A 217 -18.36 10.20 18.80
CA ILE A 217 -17.11 10.23 18.02
C ILE A 217 -16.79 11.65 17.56
N ILE A 218 -17.82 12.44 17.22
CA ILE A 218 -17.64 13.85 16.84
C ILE A 218 -17.12 14.67 18.03
N ALA A 219 -17.74 14.49 19.20
CA ALA A 219 -17.36 15.19 20.43
C ALA A 219 -15.91 14.88 20.84
N GLN A 220 -15.53 13.59 20.83
CA GLN A 220 -14.15 13.18 21.13
C GLN A 220 -13.14 13.83 20.16
N GLN A 221 -13.44 13.87 18.86
CA GLN A 221 -12.55 14.51 17.89
C GLN A 221 -12.44 16.03 18.08
N GLU A 222 -13.53 16.70 18.48
CA GLU A 222 -13.51 18.13 18.77
C GLU A 222 -12.71 18.42 20.06
N GLU A 223 -12.79 17.55 21.07
CA GLU A 223 -11.98 17.60 22.28
C GLU A 223 -10.49 17.42 21.99
N GLU A 224 -10.11 16.39 21.22
CA GLU A 224 -8.72 16.15 20.82
C GLU A 224 -8.12 17.33 20.03
N LYS A 225 -8.90 17.92 19.11
CA LYS A 225 -8.50 19.12 18.36
C LYS A 225 -8.31 20.32 19.29
N ALA A 226 -9.18 20.49 20.29
CA ALA A 226 -9.07 21.57 21.26
C ALA A 226 -7.84 21.41 22.17
N ILE A 227 -7.48 20.18 22.56
CA ILE A 227 -6.25 19.90 23.32
C ILE A 227 -5.02 20.23 22.48
N TYR A 228 -4.98 19.79 21.23
CA TYR A 228 -3.86 20.07 20.32
C TYR A 228 -3.63 21.58 20.14
N ASN A 229 -4.69 22.34 19.85
CA ASN A 229 -4.61 23.80 19.66
C ASN A 229 -4.25 24.58 20.95
N LYS A 230 -4.35 23.96 22.12
CA LYS A 230 -3.91 24.56 23.39
C LYS A 230 -2.45 24.24 23.70
N ALA A 231 -1.93 23.13 23.18
CA ALA A 231 -0.58 22.66 23.45
C ALA A 231 0.48 23.25 22.48
N TYR A 232 0.04 23.77 21.33
CA TYR A 232 0.87 24.32 20.26
C TYR A 232 0.26 25.62 19.73
#